data_AF-A0A540MHZ9-F1
#
_entry.id   AF-A0A540MHZ9-F1
#
_cell.length_a   1.000
_cell.length_b   1.000
_cell.length_c   1.000
_cell.angle_alpha   90.00
_cell.angle_beta   90.00
_cell.angle_gamma   90.00
#
_symmetry.space_group_name_H-M   'P 1'
#
loop_
_entity.id
_entity.type
_entity.pdbx_description
1 polymer ?
#
loop_
_entity_poly.entity_id
_entity_poly.type
_entity_poly.pdbx_seq_one_letter_code
_entity_poly.pdbx_strand_id
1 'polypeptide(L)' 'MDLEQKRTVLEDLDMFVESKEYYQRVGWAWKRGYLLYGPPSTQKSPLVAAMANYLKFTEAPATSKMSE' A
#
# COMPACT_ATOMS: atom_id res chain seq x y z
N MET A 1 -14.23 9.10 1.31
CA MET A 1 -13.14 8.71 0.39
C MET A 1 -13.82 8.23 -0.84
N ASP A 2 -13.70 9.02 -1.89
CA ASP A 2 -14.34 8.71 -3.15
C ASP A 2 -13.62 7.55 -3.85
N LEU A 3 -14.33 6.84 -4.74
CA LEU A 3 -13.77 5.73 -5.51
C LEU A 3 -12.61 6.20 -6.40
N GLU A 4 -12.69 7.43 -6.94
CA GLU A 4 -11.64 8.02 -7.74
C GLU A 4 -10.34 8.19 -6.94
N GLN A 5 -10.44 8.71 -5.71
CA GLN A 5 -9.28 8.89 -4.83
C GLN A 5 -8.59 7.56 -4.51
N LYS A 6 -9.36 6.50 -4.27
CA LYS A 6 -8.82 5.16 -4.03
C LYS A 6 -8.08 4.64 -5.25
N ARG A 7 -8.66 4.85 -6.44
CA ARG A 7 -8.07 4.42 -7.70
C ARG A 7 -6.75 5.13 -7.99
N THR A 8 -6.69 6.46 -7.79
CA THR A 8 -5.44 7.22 -7.94
C THR A 8 -4.34 6.69 -7.03
N VAL A 9 -4.66 6.34 -5.78
CA VAL A 9 -3.69 5.77 -4.84
C VAL A 9 -3.19 4.40 -5.31
N LEU A 10 -4.06 3.55 -5.85
CA LEU A 10 -3.66 2.25 -6.40
C LEU A 10 -2.79 2.37 -7.65
N GLU A 11 -3.18 3.22 -8.60
CA GLU A 11 -2.38 3.50 -9.81
C GLU A 11 -0.99 4.05 -9.46
N ASP A 12 -0.91 4.91 -8.43
CA ASP A 12 0.36 5.43 -7.92
C ASP A 12 1.23 4.33 -7.28
N LEU A 13 0.61 3.42 -6.54
CA LEU A 13 1.29 2.27 -5.94
C LEU A 13 1.88 1.34 -7.01
N ASP A 14 1.12 1.01 -8.05
CA ASP A 14 1.57 0.17 -9.15
C ASP A 14 2.79 0.77 -9.85
N MET A 15 2.69 2.05 -10.21
CA MET A 15 3.81 2.80 -10.79
C MET A 15 5.02 2.83 -9.85
N PHE A 16 4.82 3.01 -8.54
CA PHE A 16 5.92 3.02 -7.57
C PHE A 16 6.65 1.67 -7.48
N VAL A 17 5.90 0.56 -7.56
CA VAL A 17 6.46 -0.81 -7.57
C VAL A 17 7.27 -1.05 -8.84
N GLU A 18 6.75 -0.67 -10.01
CA GLU A 18 7.43 -0.80 -11.31
C GLU A 18 8.66 0.10 -11.46
N SER A 19 8.73 1.19 -10.68
CA SER A 19 9.82 2.15 -10.76
C SER A 19 11.09 1.72 -10.00
N LYS A 20 11.11 0.55 -9.36
CA LYS A 20 12.21 0.13 -8.47
C LYS A 20 13.58 0.21 -9.14
N GLU A 21 13.70 -0.32 -10.35
CA GLU A 21 14.93 -0.33 -11.14
C GLU A 21 15.37 1.08 -11.54
N TYR A 22 14.40 1.97 -11.78
CA TYR A 22 14.67 3.38 -12.05
C TYR A 22 15.29 4.08 -10.84
N TYR A 23 14.73 3.90 -9.64
CA TYR A 23 15.29 4.47 -8.40
C TYR A 23 16.71 3.96 -8.13
N GLN A 24 16.94 2.65 -8.35
CA GLN A 24 18.27 2.05 -8.22
C GLN A 24 19.28 2.66 -9.20
N ARG A 25 18.88 2.87 -10.47
CA ARG A 25 19.75 3.47 -11.49
C ARG A 25 20.11 4.92 -11.20
N VAL A 26 19.16 5.70 -10.68
CA VAL A 26 19.37 7.13 -10.35
C VAL A 26 20.09 7.31 -9.00
N GLY A 27 20.19 6.25 -8.19
CA GLY A 27 20.84 6.28 -6.87
C GLY A 27 20.00 6.94 -5.79
N TRP A 28 18.67 7.06 -6.00
CA TRP A 28 17.76 7.65 -5.04
C TRP A 28 17.12 6.59 -4.14
N ALA A 29 16.78 6.97 -2.92
CA ALA A 29 16.11 6.06 -1.99
C ALA A 29 14.70 5.70 -2.53
N TRP A 30 14.44 4.41 -2.69
CA TRP A 30 13.13 3.89 -3.12
C TRP A 30 12.12 3.96 -1.96
N LYS A 31 11.51 5.13 -1.76
CA LYS A 31 10.57 5.43 -0.67
C LYS A 31 9.40 6.27 -1.19
N ARG A 32 8.18 6.03 -0.68
CA ARG A 32 6.96 6.78 -1.00
C ARG A 32 6.18 7.06 0.28
N GLY A 33 5.68 8.29 0.44
CA GLY A 33 4.89 8.70 1.60
C GLY A 33 3.51 9.20 1.16
N TYR A 34 2.45 8.80 1.88
CA TYR A 34 1.08 9.22 1.65
C TYR A 34 0.53 9.97 2.87
N LEU A 35 -0.12 11.11 2.65
CA LEU A 35 -0.85 11.84 3.67
C LEU A 35 -2.35 11.64 3.47
N LEU A 36 -2.96 10.77 4.28
CA LEU A 36 -4.41 10.56 4.27
C LEU A 36 -5.07 11.51 5.26
N TYR A 37 -5.82 12.49 4.77
CA TYR A 37 -6.55 13.47 5.59
C TYR A 37 -8.06 13.45 5.28
N GLY A 38 -8.87 13.95 6.21
CA GLY A 38 -10.33 14.02 6.09
C GLY A 38 -11.08 13.68 7.38
N PRO A 39 -12.42 13.75 7.38
CA PRO A 39 -13.26 13.48 8.55
C PRO A 39 -13.00 12.11 9.18
N PRO A 40 -13.17 11.93 10.50
CA PRO A 40 -12.85 10.70 11.23
C PRO A 40 -13.56 9.44 10.68
N SER A 41 -14.72 9.61 10.04
CA SER A 41 -15.51 8.53 9.42
C SER A 41 -15.03 8.10 8.03
N THR A 42 -13.98 8.74 7.49
CA THR A 42 -13.38 8.35 6.22
C THR A 42 -12.42 7.20 6.50
N GLN A 43 -12.66 6.02 5.92
CA GLN A 43 -11.95 4.75 6.13
C GLN A 43 -10.44 4.80 5.81
N LYS A 44 -9.68 5.68 6.48
CA LYS A 44 -8.25 5.90 6.26
C LYS A 44 -7.42 4.73 6.78
N SER A 45 -7.66 4.30 8.03
CA SER A 45 -6.91 3.18 8.63
C SER A 45 -7.18 1.84 7.93
N PRO A 46 -8.43 1.48 7.58
CA PRO A 46 -8.70 0.30 6.75
C PRO A 46 -8.05 0.35 5.36
N LEU A 47 -7.96 1.53 4.74
CA LEU A 47 -7.27 1.68 3.46
C LEU A 47 -5.77 1.39 3.59
N VAL A 48 -5.10 1.84 4.65
CA VAL A 48 -3.69 1.53 4.90
C VAL A 48 -3.48 0.01 5.04
N ALA A 49 -4.35 -0.68 5.76
CA ALA A 49 -4.29 -2.14 5.88
C ALA A 49 -4.46 -2.83 4.51
N ALA A 50 -5.41 -2.38 3.69
CA ALA A 50 -5.60 -2.91 2.35
C ALA A 50 -4.38 -2.66 1.44
N MET A 51 -3.76 -1.47 1.51
CA MET A 51 -2.54 -1.14 0.77
C MET A 51 -1.36 -2.02 1.18
N ALA A 52 -1.18 -2.26 2.49
CA ALA A 52 -0.10 -3.13 2.99
C ALA A 52 -0.25 -4.58 2.49
N ASN A 53 -1.48 -5.09 2.48
CA ASN A 53 -1.80 -6.41 1.92
C ASN A 53 -1.60 -6.46 0.41
N TYR A 54 -2.01 -5.41 -0.31
CA TYR A 54 -1.86 -5.31 -1.77
C TYR A 54 -0.38 -5.36 -2.19
N LEU A 55 0.47 -4.61 -1.49
CA LEU A 55 1.92 -4.59 -1.71
C LEU A 55 2.65 -5.82 -1.13
N LYS A 56 1.91 -6.79 -0.58
CA LYS A 56 2.43 -7.99 0.09
C LYS A 56 3.45 -7.68 1.19
N PHE A 57 3.34 -6.54 1.86
CA PHE A 57 4.18 -6.19 3.01
C PHE A 57 3.80 -6.99 4.28
N THR A 58 2.62 -7.60 4.27
CA THR A 58 2.11 -8.59 5.25
C THR A 58 1.35 -9.61 4.39
N GLU A 59 1.61 -10.91 4.40
CA GLU A 59 1.70 -11.84 5.53
C GLU A 59 2.77 -12.93 5.27
N ALA A 60 3.53 -13.32 6.30
CA ALA A 60 3.95 -14.72 6.40
C ALA A 60 2.65 -15.55 6.49
N PRO A 61 2.51 -16.67 5.78
CA PRO A 61 1.24 -17.40 5.75
C PRO A 61 0.85 -17.72 7.18
N ALA A 62 -0.35 -17.26 7.59
CA ALA A 62 -0.99 -17.76 8.79
C ALA A 62 -1.12 -19.26 8.60
N THR A 63 -0.16 -20.02 9.13
CA THR A 63 -0.21 -21.47 9.13
C THR A 63 -1.42 -21.84 9.95
N SER A 64 -2.47 -22.24 9.24
CA SER A 64 -3.54 -23.08 9.72
C SER A 64 -2.90 -24.27 10.43
N LYS A 65 -2.88 -24.23 11.76
CA LYS A 65 -2.76 -25.40 12.61
C LYS A 65 -4.10 -25.53 13.33
N MET A 66 -4.94 -26.39 12.75
CA MET A 66 -5.91 -27.18 13.51
C MET A 66 -5.14 -28.02 14.54
N SER A 67 -5.49 -27.86 15.82
CA SER A 67 -5.32 -28.77 16.99
C SER A 67 -5.33 -27.88 18.24
N GLU A 68 -6.17 -28.03 19.26
CA GLU A 68 -6.95 -29.17 19.80
C GLU A 68 -8.42 -28.82 20.03
#